data_AF-A0A943GXI0-F1
#
_entry.id   AF-A0A943GXI0-F1
#
_cell.length_a   1.000
_cell.length_b   1.000
_cell.length_c   1.000
_cell.angle_alpha   90.00
_cell.angle_beta   90.00
_cell.angle_gamma   90.00
#
_symmetry.space_group_name_H-M   'P 1'
#
loop_
_entity.id
_entity.type
_entity.pdbx_description
1 polymer ?
#
loop_
_entity_poly.entity_id
_entity_poly.type
_entity_poly.pdbx_seq_one_letter_code
_entity_poly.pdbx_strand_id
1 'polypeptide(L)'
;MVEERIAYGIEKFLEEDFFLPENDSYCLEEKSESGRSELQVTIQGDNLCCEDYDHKGKCNFLKRESPLKLQRSVDHVLLQKKDGKWILHLIEMKSKVDDKKWHEIKQKTRASYFNVCALERVLGIHIDEVEVYTTYETTGFWHSEQSEDPKIIVPLLGKPLPPKPESEWENHRISVDVGEIVQFHHHAVKMQRTEDGRKLIGELNIQ
;
A
#
# COMPACT_ATOMS: atom_id res chain seq x y z
N MET A 1 -19.64 -12.02 8.80
CA MET A 1 -19.97 -12.21 10.25
C MET A 1 -18.64 -12.30 10.98
N VAL A 2 -18.21 -11.24 11.68
CA VAL A 2 -16.87 -11.19 12.29
C VAL A 2 -16.70 -12.31 13.33
N GLU A 3 -15.67 -13.14 13.16
CA GLU A 3 -15.38 -14.25 14.06
C GLU A 3 -15.13 -13.75 15.49
N GLU A 4 -15.57 -14.50 16.51
CA GLU A 4 -15.45 -14.10 17.93
C GLU A 4 -14.02 -13.70 18.32
N ARG A 5 -13.00 -14.38 17.77
CA ARG A 5 -11.59 -14.07 18.01
C ARG A 5 -11.18 -12.70 17.45
N ILE A 6 -11.68 -12.35 16.27
CA ILE A 6 -11.40 -11.06 15.61
C ILE A 6 -12.08 -9.95 16.40
N ALA A 7 -13.36 -10.12 16.72
CA ALA A 7 -14.13 -9.16 17.52
C ALA A 7 -13.44 -8.90 18.87
N TYR A 8 -13.01 -9.96 19.58
CA TYR A 8 -12.24 -9.84 20.82
C TYR A 8 -10.93 -9.06 20.60
N GLY A 9 -10.23 -9.33 19.50
CA GLY A 9 -8.97 -8.66 19.17
C GLY A 9 -9.14 -7.15 18.96
N ILE A 10 -10.18 -6.79 18.19
CA ILE A 10 -10.54 -5.39 17.92
C ILE A 10 -10.95 -4.70 19.22
N GLU A 11 -11.90 -5.26 19.97
CA GLU A 11 -12.48 -4.64 21.16
C GLU A 11 -11.47 -4.47 22.30
N LYS A 12 -10.54 -5.41 22.48
CA LYS A 12 -9.65 -5.43 23.65
C LYS A 12 -8.27 -4.83 23.40
N PHE A 13 -7.80 -4.77 22.16
CA PHE A 13 -6.40 -4.43 21.88
C PHE A 13 -6.20 -3.27 20.91
N LEU A 14 -7.19 -2.90 20.12
CA LEU A 14 -7.06 -1.81 19.14
C LEU A 14 -7.66 -0.52 19.69
N GLU A 15 -7.20 0.60 19.13
CA GLU A 15 -7.81 1.90 19.38
C GLU A 15 -9.27 1.91 18.89
N GLU A 16 -10.11 2.75 19.48
CA GLU A 16 -11.47 2.99 18.99
C GLU A 16 -11.43 3.43 17.53
N ASP A 17 -12.40 2.98 16.73
CA ASP A 17 -12.49 3.27 15.30
C ASP A 17 -11.20 2.93 14.50
N PHE A 18 -10.42 1.95 14.97
CA PHE A 18 -9.25 1.47 14.23
C PHE A 18 -9.66 0.92 12.85
N PHE A 19 -10.77 0.19 12.78
CA PHE A 19 -11.40 -0.19 11.52
C PHE A 19 -12.70 0.59 11.33
N LEU A 20 -12.99 0.93 10.09
CA LEU A 20 -14.31 1.40 9.68
C LEU A 20 -15.34 0.26 9.86
N PRO A 21 -16.64 0.59 9.99
CA PRO A 21 -17.69 -0.41 9.88
C PRO A 21 -17.56 -1.22 8.59
N GLU A 22 -17.80 -2.53 8.69
CA GLU A 22 -17.81 -3.44 7.55
C GLU A 22 -18.83 -2.97 6.50
N ASN A 23 -18.40 -2.91 5.24
CA ASN A 23 -19.19 -2.43 4.12
C ASN A 23 -18.68 -3.05 2.81
N ASP A 24 -19.55 -3.13 1.81
CA ASP A 24 -19.19 -3.57 0.46
C ASP A 24 -18.55 -2.44 -0.36
N SER A 25 -18.54 -1.22 0.20
CA SER A 25 -18.10 -0.01 -0.48
C SER A 25 -17.50 1.02 0.49
N TYR A 26 -16.33 1.55 0.14
CA TYR A 26 -15.60 2.57 0.90
C TYR A 26 -15.20 3.73 0.00
N CYS A 27 -15.35 4.96 0.48
CA CYS A 27 -14.75 6.13 -0.15
C CYS A 27 -13.50 6.50 0.67
N LEU A 28 -12.32 6.20 0.12
CA LEU A 28 -11.04 6.46 0.77
C LEU A 28 -10.51 7.83 0.35
N GLU A 29 -10.23 8.69 1.32
CA GLU A 29 -9.80 10.08 1.06
C GLU A 29 -8.35 10.35 1.49
N GLU A 30 -7.57 10.98 0.61
CA GLU A 30 -6.32 11.64 0.98
C GLU A 30 -6.57 13.15 1.13
N LYS A 31 -6.58 13.63 2.37
CA LYS A 31 -6.76 15.06 2.71
C LYS A 31 -5.41 15.75 2.86
N SER A 32 -4.67 15.87 1.75
CA SER A 32 -3.40 16.63 1.74
C SER A 32 -3.63 18.10 1.38
N GLU A 33 -2.71 18.98 1.80
CA GLU A 33 -2.69 20.40 1.37
C GLU A 33 -2.50 20.56 -0.15
N SER A 34 -1.97 19.54 -0.83
CA SER A 34 -1.63 19.56 -2.26
C SER A 34 -2.78 19.18 -3.21
N GLY A 35 -3.94 18.83 -2.65
CA GLY A 35 -5.14 18.41 -3.39
C GLY A 35 -5.85 17.25 -2.69
N ARG A 36 -7.17 17.15 -2.91
CA ARG A 36 -8.02 16.08 -2.38
C ARG A 36 -8.12 14.95 -3.40
N SER A 37 -7.84 13.73 -2.96
CA SER A 37 -8.03 12.53 -3.78
C SER A 37 -9.08 11.64 -3.13
N GLU A 38 -9.98 11.07 -3.92
CA GLU A 38 -11.06 10.17 -3.48
C GLU A 38 -11.00 8.89 -4.32
N LEU A 39 -10.84 7.75 -3.65
CA LEU A 39 -10.88 6.43 -4.28
C LEU A 39 -12.12 5.69 -3.81
N GLN A 40 -13.04 5.43 -4.74
CA GLN A 40 -14.19 4.58 -4.48
C GLN A 40 -13.75 3.12 -4.60
N VAL A 41 -13.71 2.42 -3.47
CA VAL A 41 -13.38 0.99 -3.40
C VAL A 41 -14.66 0.20 -3.23
N THR A 42 -14.92 -0.76 -4.11
CA THR A 42 -15.95 -1.78 -3.93
C THR A 42 -15.25 -3.11 -3.64
N ILE A 43 -15.70 -3.82 -2.62
CA ILE A 43 -15.10 -5.07 -2.14
C ILE A 43 -16.17 -6.11 -1.90
N GLN A 44 -15.89 -7.37 -2.23
CA GLN A 44 -16.76 -8.50 -1.92
C GLN A 44 -16.28 -9.27 -0.68
N GLY A 45 -17.24 -9.80 0.07
CA GLY A 45 -16.99 -10.66 1.22
C GLY A 45 -16.67 -9.89 2.50
N ASP A 46 -16.50 -10.67 3.57
CA ASP A 46 -16.20 -10.11 4.89
C ASP A 46 -14.88 -9.34 4.86
N ASN A 47 -14.83 -8.15 5.43
CA ASN A 47 -13.65 -7.30 5.35
C ASN A 47 -13.44 -6.37 6.56
N LEU A 48 -12.20 -5.90 6.71
CA LEU A 48 -11.79 -4.92 7.71
C LEU A 48 -11.02 -3.78 7.02
N CYS A 49 -11.62 -2.60 6.95
CA CYS A 49 -11.04 -1.42 6.30
C CYS A 49 -10.44 -0.46 7.32
N CYS A 50 -9.19 -0.06 7.10
CA CYS A 50 -8.51 0.98 7.86
C CYS A 50 -8.13 2.14 6.93
N GLU A 51 -8.94 3.20 6.99
CA GLU A 51 -8.61 4.48 6.38
C GLU A 51 -7.53 5.21 7.19
N ASP A 52 -6.84 6.15 6.55
CA ASP A 52 -5.83 7.03 7.14
C ASP A 52 -4.77 6.29 7.98
N TYR A 53 -4.32 5.15 7.45
CA TYR A 53 -3.41 4.25 8.14
C TYR A 53 -2.08 4.92 8.46
N ASP A 54 -1.65 5.92 7.67
CA ASP A 54 -0.39 6.62 7.91
C ASP A 54 -0.34 7.42 9.22
N HIS A 55 -1.51 7.81 9.73
CA HIS A 55 -1.64 8.53 11.00
C HIS A 55 -2.01 7.63 12.18
N LYS A 56 -2.21 6.32 11.96
CA LYS A 56 -2.49 5.38 13.05
C LYS A 56 -1.25 4.90 13.78
N GLY A 57 -1.45 4.38 14.99
CA GLY A 57 -0.40 3.80 15.81
C GLY A 57 0.39 2.70 15.08
N LYS A 58 1.71 2.83 15.06
CA LYS A 58 2.65 1.89 14.41
C LYS A 58 3.29 0.98 15.45
N CYS A 59 3.82 -0.16 15.02
CA CYS A 59 4.58 -1.05 15.90
C CYS A 59 5.78 -0.31 16.50
N ASN A 60 5.68 0.05 17.78
CA ASN A 60 6.66 0.89 18.49
C ASN A 60 8.01 0.20 18.75
N PHE A 61 8.10 -1.12 18.54
CA PHE A 61 9.34 -1.89 18.60
C PHE A 61 10.18 -1.78 17.31
N LEU A 62 9.64 -1.21 16.23
CA LEU A 62 10.40 -0.96 15.00
C LEU A 62 11.38 0.21 15.20
N LYS A 63 12.57 0.11 14.57
CA LYS A 63 13.57 1.19 14.62
C LYS A 63 12.99 2.48 14.06
N ARG A 64 12.91 3.51 14.91
CA ARG A 64 12.43 4.85 14.53
C ARG A 64 13.34 5.50 13.50
N GLU A 65 14.64 5.47 13.78
CA GLU A 65 15.68 5.96 12.88
C GLU A 65 16.31 4.76 12.17
N SER A 66 15.88 4.56 10.92
CA SER A 66 16.38 3.50 10.07
C SER A 66 16.47 4.00 8.64
N PRO A 67 17.54 3.67 7.89
CA PRO A 67 17.59 3.90 6.44
C PRO A 67 16.40 3.26 5.70
N LEU A 68 15.79 2.23 6.30
CA LEU A 68 14.63 1.53 5.75
C LEU A 68 13.29 2.27 5.96
N LYS A 69 13.29 3.34 6.78
CA LYS A 69 12.15 4.22 7.07
C LYS A 69 10.88 3.48 7.51
N LEU A 70 11.00 2.63 8.53
CA LEU A 70 9.95 1.74 9.04
C LEU A 70 8.82 2.44 9.82
N GLN A 71 8.87 3.76 9.95
CA GLN A 71 7.80 4.58 10.55
C GLN A 71 6.86 5.18 9.51
N ARG A 72 6.98 4.76 8.25
CA ARG A 72 6.07 5.15 7.16
C ARG A 72 4.98 4.10 7.01
N SER A 73 3.93 4.43 6.28
CA SER A 73 2.87 3.48 5.96
C SER A 73 2.18 3.90 4.68
N VAL A 74 1.53 2.93 4.05
CA VAL A 74 0.56 3.23 3.00
C VAL A 74 -0.61 4.03 3.58
N ASP A 75 -1.31 4.75 2.71
CA ASP A 75 -2.42 5.62 3.12
C ASP A 75 -3.60 4.81 3.67
N HIS A 76 -3.90 3.64 3.08
CA HIS A 76 -5.01 2.78 3.53
C HIS A 76 -4.65 1.28 3.51
N VAL A 77 -5.28 0.53 4.41
CA VAL A 77 -5.15 -0.93 4.54
C VAL A 77 -6.53 -1.55 4.53
N LEU A 78 -6.71 -2.63 3.79
CA LEU A 78 -7.95 -3.40 3.75
C LEU A 78 -7.61 -4.89 3.86
N LEU A 79 -8.29 -5.59 4.76
CA LEU A 79 -8.21 -7.05 4.87
C LEU A 79 -9.50 -7.64 4.32
N GLN A 80 -9.40 -8.52 3.33
CA GLN A 80 -10.53 -9.23 2.74
C GLN A 80 -10.47 -10.70 3.14
N LYS A 81 -11.61 -11.27 3.54
CA LYS A 81 -11.75 -12.72 3.69
C LYS A 81 -12.50 -13.30 2.49
N LYS A 82 -11.81 -14.12 1.71
CA LYS A 82 -12.34 -14.75 0.50
C LYS A 82 -11.96 -16.21 0.42
N ASP A 83 -12.94 -17.09 0.20
CA ASP A 83 -12.73 -18.54 0.08
C ASP A 83 -11.92 -19.15 1.25
N GLY A 84 -12.10 -18.61 2.46
CA GLY A 84 -11.40 -19.05 3.67
C GLY A 84 -9.98 -18.50 3.82
N LYS A 85 -9.50 -17.69 2.88
CA LYS A 85 -8.21 -17.01 2.93
C LYS A 85 -8.35 -15.55 3.33
N TRP A 86 -7.30 -14.98 3.94
CA TRP A 86 -7.19 -13.55 4.14
C TRP A 86 -6.23 -12.92 3.14
N ILE A 87 -6.71 -11.91 2.45
CA ILE A 87 -5.96 -11.13 1.48
C ILE A 87 -5.74 -9.73 2.06
N LEU A 88 -4.48 -9.31 2.11
CA LEU A 88 -4.08 -7.97 2.51
C LEU A 88 -3.99 -7.06 1.29
N HIS A 89 -4.79 -6.01 1.25
CA HIS A 89 -4.72 -4.95 0.26
C HIS A 89 -4.04 -3.71 0.86
N LEU A 90 -2.89 -3.34 0.31
CA LEU A 90 -2.14 -2.15 0.70
C LEU A 90 -2.34 -1.07 -0.37
N ILE A 91 -2.96 0.06 0.00
CA ILE A 91 -3.34 1.10 -0.96
C ILE A 91 -2.55 2.38 -0.66
N GLU A 92 -1.71 2.78 -1.61
CA GLU A 92 -1.01 4.06 -1.59
C GLU A 92 -1.60 4.99 -2.65
N MET A 93 -2.05 6.16 -2.23
CA MET A 93 -2.65 7.16 -3.10
C MET A 93 -1.59 8.16 -3.56
N LYS A 94 -1.46 8.34 -4.88
CA LYS A 94 -0.55 9.31 -5.48
C LYS A 94 -1.18 9.97 -6.71
N SER A 95 -0.87 11.24 -6.92
CA SER A 95 -1.22 11.93 -8.17
C SER A 95 -0.21 11.65 -9.28
N LYS A 96 1.08 11.60 -8.94
CA LYS A 96 2.17 11.32 -9.88
C LYS A 96 3.13 10.29 -9.33
N VAL A 97 3.48 9.31 -10.15
CA VAL A 97 4.47 8.28 -9.84
C VAL A 97 5.70 8.44 -10.74
N ASP A 98 6.85 8.65 -10.12
CA ASP A 98 8.19 8.68 -10.75
C ASP A 98 9.11 7.70 -10.00
N ASP A 99 10.34 7.49 -10.47
CA ASP A 99 11.29 6.55 -9.85
C ASP A 99 11.52 6.80 -8.36
N LYS A 100 11.54 8.07 -7.94
CA LYS A 100 11.70 8.44 -6.53
C LYS A 100 10.46 8.05 -5.73
N LYS A 101 9.26 8.38 -6.22
CA LYS A 101 8.00 8.00 -5.54
C LYS A 101 7.84 6.50 -5.51
N TRP A 102 8.22 5.78 -6.55
CA TRP A 102 8.18 4.33 -6.56
C TRP A 102 9.05 3.74 -5.45
N HIS A 103 10.26 4.26 -5.25
CA HIS A 103 11.09 3.85 -4.11
C HIS A 103 10.43 4.16 -2.75
N GLU A 104 9.74 5.30 -2.62
CA GLU A 104 9.01 5.66 -1.40
C GLU A 104 7.79 4.76 -1.15
N ILE A 105 7.05 4.41 -2.21
CA ILE A 105 5.95 3.44 -2.18
C ILE A 105 6.47 2.11 -1.64
N LYS A 106 7.57 1.58 -2.20
CA LYS A 106 8.20 0.34 -1.72
C LYS A 106 8.57 0.38 -0.23
N GLN A 107 9.05 1.52 0.27
CA GLN A 107 9.34 1.71 1.69
C GLN A 107 8.08 1.68 2.55
N LYS A 108 7.00 2.34 2.10
CA LYS A 108 5.69 2.35 2.77
C LYS A 108 5.06 0.95 2.77
N THR A 109 5.05 0.26 1.63
CA THR A 109 4.56 -1.12 1.50
C THR A 109 5.27 -2.05 2.48
N ARG A 110 6.60 -1.97 2.60
CA ARG A 110 7.36 -2.75 3.58
C ARG A 110 6.92 -2.52 5.02
N ALA A 111 6.86 -1.26 5.41
CA ALA A 111 6.58 -0.89 6.78
C ALA A 111 5.15 -1.29 7.17
N SER A 112 4.18 -1.04 6.27
CA SER A 112 2.82 -1.50 6.43
C SER A 112 2.71 -3.02 6.47
N TYR A 113 3.41 -3.75 5.59
CA TYR A 113 3.44 -5.21 5.61
C TYR A 113 3.85 -5.75 6.99
N PHE A 114 4.95 -5.25 7.57
CA PHE A 114 5.37 -5.67 8.91
C PHE A 114 4.37 -5.31 10.01
N ASN A 115 3.77 -4.11 9.95
CA ASN A 115 2.76 -3.72 10.93
C ASN A 115 1.53 -4.63 10.85
N VAL A 116 1.07 -4.97 9.65
CA VAL A 116 -0.08 -5.86 9.47
C VAL A 116 0.27 -7.30 9.85
N CYS A 117 1.48 -7.80 9.60
CA CYS A 117 1.92 -9.10 10.12
C CYS A 117 1.91 -9.17 11.66
N ALA A 118 2.17 -8.06 12.35
CA ALA A 118 2.00 -7.99 13.80
C ALA A 118 0.50 -7.99 14.18
N LEU A 119 -0.32 -7.23 13.45
CA LEU A 119 -1.77 -7.17 13.63
C LEU A 119 -2.46 -8.52 13.40
N GLU A 120 -1.96 -9.34 12.47
CA GLU A 120 -2.40 -10.72 12.20
C GLU A 120 -2.52 -11.52 13.50
N ARG A 121 -1.53 -11.39 14.39
CA ARG A 121 -1.49 -12.10 15.67
C ARG A 121 -2.46 -11.55 16.70
N VAL A 122 -2.69 -10.23 16.67
CA VAL A 122 -3.69 -9.56 17.51
C VAL A 122 -5.09 -9.97 17.10
N LEU A 123 -5.37 -10.11 15.80
CA LEU A 123 -6.66 -10.51 15.26
C LEU A 123 -6.89 -12.02 15.28
N GLY A 124 -5.81 -12.82 15.34
CA GLY A 124 -5.90 -14.28 15.27
C GLY A 124 -6.23 -14.80 13.87
N ILE A 125 -5.84 -14.05 12.82
CA ILE A 125 -5.98 -14.43 11.42
C ILE A 125 -4.65 -14.93 10.86
N HIS A 126 -4.61 -15.30 9.58
CA HIS A 126 -3.37 -15.56 8.85
C HIS A 126 -3.48 -14.94 7.45
N ILE A 127 -2.52 -14.11 7.04
CA ILE A 127 -2.55 -13.47 5.72
C ILE A 127 -1.94 -14.42 4.70
N ASP A 128 -2.77 -14.86 3.76
CA ASP A 128 -2.39 -15.79 2.71
C ASP A 128 -1.80 -15.07 1.50
N GLU A 129 -2.34 -13.90 1.17
CA GLU A 129 -2.04 -13.18 -0.07
C GLU A 129 -1.90 -11.67 0.20
N VAL A 130 -1.06 -10.99 -0.59
CA VAL A 130 -0.81 -9.55 -0.48
C VAL A 130 -0.90 -8.89 -1.85
N GLU A 131 -1.80 -7.93 -1.95
CA GLU A 131 -2.07 -7.12 -3.14
C GLU A 131 -1.72 -5.66 -2.85
N VAL A 132 -0.94 -5.02 -3.73
CA VAL A 132 -0.52 -3.63 -3.55
C VAL A 132 -1.13 -2.76 -4.65
N TYR A 133 -1.74 -1.66 -4.26
CA TYR A 133 -2.38 -0.72 -5.16
C TYR A 133 -1.68 0.63 -5.10
N THR A 134 -1.46 1.24 -6.25
CA THR A 134 -1.00 2.62 -6.33
C THR A 134 -1.91 3.41 -7.23
N THR A 135 -2.54 4.45 -6.68
CA THR A 135 -3.29 5.38 -7.53
C THR A 135 -2.34 6.31 -8.26
N TYR A 136 -2.73 6.74 -9.47
CA TYR A 136 -1.93 7.69 -10.26
C TYR A 136 -2.80 8.44 -11.27
N GLU A 137 -2.52 9.72 -11.47
CA GLU A 137 -2.99 10.46 -12.64
C GLU A 137 -1.93 10.41 -13.74
N THR A 138 -0.66 10.61 -13.41
CA THR A 138 0.44 10.62 -14.38
C THR A 138 1.63 9.79 -13.91
N THR A 139 2.40 9.25 -14.84
CA THR A 139 3.69 8.62 -14.57
C THR A 139 4.82 9.47 -15.15
N GLY A 140 6.02 9.32 -14.60
CA GLY A 140 7.23 10.01 -15.05
C GLY A 140 8.47 9.17 -14.80
N PHE A 141 8.42 7.91 -15.20
CA PHE A 141 9.55 6.99 -15.10
C PHE A 141 10.64 7.35 -16.11
N TRP A 142 11.89 7.19 -15.72
CA TRP A 142 13.03 7.45 -16.59
C TRP A 142 13.31 6.27 -17.54
N HIS A 143 13.23 6.52 -18.84
CA HIS A 143 13.68 5.57 -19.86
C HIS A 143 15.20 5.67 -20.05
N SER A 144 15.94 4.67 -19.57
CA SER A 144 17.41 4.65 -19.69
C SER A 144 17.92 4.57 -21.14
N GLU A 145 17.05 4.25 -22.10
CA GLU A 145 17.41 4.25 -23.54
C GLU A 145 17.67 5.67 -24.09
N GLN A 146 17.42 6.72 -23.29
CA GLN A 146 17.58 8.12 -23.67
C GLN A 146 18.72 8.85 -22.95
N SER A 147 19.57 8.16 -22.17
CA SER A 147 20.64 8.79 -21.37
C SER A 147 22.03 8.31 -21.77
N GLU A 148 22.92 9.25 -22.12
CA GLU A 148 24.35 9.00 -22.38
C GLU A 148 25.23 9.06 -21.11
N ASP A 149 24.66 9.20 -19.90
CA ASP A 149 25.45 9.42 -18.67
C ASP A 149 25.86 8.10 -17.97
N PRO A 150 27.15 7.72 -18.00
CA PRO A 150 27.62 6.44 -17.46
C PRO A 150 27.60 6.36 -15.93
N LYS A 151 27.40 7.48 -15.22
CA LYS A 151 27.37 7.49 -13.74
C LYS A 151 26.09 6.92 -13.13
N ILE A 152 25.05 6.75 -13.95
CA ILE A 152 23.73 6.25 -13.52
C ILE A 152 23.71 4.70 -13.48
N ILE A 153 24.68 4.04 -14.11
CA ILE A 153 24.77 2.58 -14.27
C ILE A 153 25.97 2.04 -13.47
N VAL A 154 25.99 2.22 -12.16
CA VAL A 154 27.00 1.57 -11.32
C VAL A 154 26.33 0.71 -10.26
N PRO A 155 26.22 -0.62 -10.47
CA PRO A 155 25.83 -1.54 -9.43
C PRO A 155 26.85 -1.50 -8.28
N LEU A 156 26.37 -1.62 -7.04
CA LEU A 156 27.25 -1.98 -5.93
C LEU A 156 27.77 -3.40 -6.17
N LEU A 157 29.10 -3.55 -6.16
CA LEU A 157 29.77 -4.81 -6.47
C LEU A 157 29.20 -5.97 -5.63
N GLY A 158 28.72 -7.03 -6.29
CA GLY A 158 28.25 -8.26 -5.64
C GLY A 158 26.75 -8.31 -5.27
N LYS A 159 25.95 -7.28 -5.56
CA LYS A 159 24.48 -7.35 -5.43
C LYS A 159 23.79 -7.35 -6.79
N PRO A 160 22.74 -8.16 -7.02
CA PRO A 160 21.94 -8.05 -8.22
C PRO A 160 21.37 -6.63 -8.32
N LEU A 161 21.37 -6.07 -9.54
CA LEU A 161 20.73 -4.80 -9.80
C LEU A 161 19.25 -4.89 -9.38
N PRO A 162 18.75 -3.99 -8.52
CA PRO A 162 17.32 -3.94 -8.27
C PRO A 162 16.59 -3.71 -9.60
N PRO A 163 15.45 -4.37 -9.85
CA PRO A 163 14.67 -4.14 -11.05
C PRO A 163 14.30 -2.66 -11.16
N LYS A 164 14.30 -2.15 -12.40
CA LYS A 164 13.99 -0.75 -12.66
C LYS A 164 12.54 -0.46 -12.25
N PRO A 165 12.25 0.71 -11.62
CA PRO A 165 10.90 1.10 -11.23
C PRO A 165 9.85 0.93 -12.33
N GLU A 166 10.18 1.36 -13.54
CA GLU A 166 9.34 1.19 -14.73
C GLU A 166 9.01 -0.28 -15.00
N SER A 167 10.02 -1.15 -14.99
CA SER A 167 9.83 -2.57 -15.26
C SER A 167 8.93 -3.21 -14.19
N GLU A 168 9.08 -2.87 -12.92
CA GLU A 168 8.16 -3.34 -11.88
C GLU A 168 6.72 -2.87 -12.13
N TRP A 169 6.56 -1.58 -12.44
CA TRP A 169 5.27 -0.95 -12.72
C TRP A 169 4.55 -1.59 -13.92
N GLU A 170 5.23 -1.73 -15.05
CA GLU A 170 4.66 -2.29 -16.28
C GLU A 170 4.35 -3.78 -16.18
N ASN A 171 5.09 -4.51 -15.35
CA ASN A 171 4.89 -5.95 -15.17
C ASN A 171 3.93 -6.28 -14.01
N HIS A 172 3.25 -5.29 -13.42
CA HIS A 172 2.29 -5.49 -12.33
C HIS A 172 2.92 -6.11 -11.07
N ARG A 173 4.13 -5.68 -10.70
CA ARG A 173 4.87 -6.25 -9.56
C ARG A 173 5.51 -5.17 -8.71
N ILE A 174 5.74 -5.50 -7.44
CA ILE A 174 6.53 -4.67 -6.54
C ILE A 174 7.44 -5.56 -5.70
N SER A 175 8.76 -5.37 -5.79
CA SER A 175 9.74 -6.17 -5.04
C SER A 175 10.19 -5.45 -3.79
N VAL A 176 9.87 -5.99 -2.62
CA VAL A 176 10.11 -5.37 -1.31
C VAL A 176 11.18 -6.13 -0.55
N ASP A 177 12.14 -5.42 0.05
CA ASP A 177 13.18 -6.03 0.89
C ASP A 177 12.73 -6.11 2.35
N VAL A 178 12.30 -7.30 2.78
CA VAL A 178 11.87 -7.62 4.14
C VAL A 178 12.94 -8.37 4.96
N GLY A 179 14.20 -8.31 4.53
CA GLY A 179 15.29 -9.22 4.96
C GLY A 179 15.62 -10.26 3.89
N GLU A 180 14.66 -10.49 3.00
CA GLU A 180 14.79 -11.11 1.69
C GLU A 180 13.94 -10.32 0.69
N ILE A 181 14.19 -10.52 -0.62
CA ILE A 181 13.38 -9.87 -1.66
C ILE A 181 12.11 -10.70 -1.87
N VAL A 182 10.98 -10.17 -1.41
CA VAL A 182 9.64 -10.70 -1.71
C VAL A 182 9.01 -9.90 -2.85
N GLN A 183 8.21 -10.54 -3.68
CA GLN A 183 7.52 -9.89 -4.79
C GLN A 183 6.02 -10.00 -4.58
N PHE A 184 5.35 -8.86 -4.45
CA PHE A 184 3.89 -8.78 -4.40
C PHE A 184 3.33 -8.40 -5.76
N HIS A 185 2.08 -8.77 -6.00
CA HIS A 185 1.35 -8.32 -7.16
C HIS A 185 0.94 -6.85 -6.97
N HIS A 186 1.09 -6.06 -8.03
CA HIS A 186 0.87 -4.62 -8.00
C HIS A 186 -0.16 -4.20 -9.04
N HIS A 187 -1.07 -3.34 -8.61
CA HIS A 187 -2.13 -2.76 -9.43
C HIS A 187 -1.97 -1.25 -9.51
N ALA A 188 -1.84 -0.74 -10.72
CA ALA A 188 -1.88 0.68 -11.00
C ALA A 188 -3.33 1.13 -11.21
N VAL A 189 -3.85 1.99 -10.34
CA VAL A 189 -5.24 2.49 -10.40
C VAL A 189 -5.24 3.89 -10.99
N LYS A 190 -5.77 4.04 -12.20
CA LYS A 190 -5.80 5.33 -12.90
C LYS A 190 -6.85 6.25 -12.27
N MET A 191 -6.43 7.44 -11.85
CA MET A 191 -7.28 8.51 -11.35
C MET A 191 -7.56 9.54 -12.44
N GLN A 192 -8.71 10.19 -12.34
CA GLN A 192 -9.13 11.27 -13.22
C GLN A 192 -9.33 12.56 -12.43
N ARG A 193 -8.86 13.67 -12.99
CA ARG A 193 -9.11 15.00 -12.42
C ARG A 193 -10.57 15.37 -12.68
N THR A 194 -11.25 15.88 -11.66
CA THR A 194 -12.58 16.47 -11.83
C THR A 194 -12.54 17.68 -12.77
N GLU A 195 -13.66 18.00 -13.42
CA GLU A 195 -13.74 19.12 -14.37
C GLU A 195 -13.34 20.46 -13.74
N ASP A 196 -13.64 20.65 -12.45
CA ASP A 196 -13.26 21.86 -11.70
C ASP A 196 -11.78 21.89 -11.28
N GLY A 197 -11.01 20.84 -11.58
CA GLY A 197 -9.58 20.71 -11.29
C GLY A 197 -9.25 20.47 -9.81
N ARG A 198 -10.24 20.39 -8.92
CA ARG A 198 -10.00 20.41 -7.46
C ARG A 198 -9.70 19.05 -6.87
N LYS A 199 -10.19 17.97 -7.49
CA LYS A 199 -10.07 16.62 -6.95
C LYS A 199 -9.56 15.62 -7.97
N LEU A 200 -8.91 14.57 -7.47
CA LEU A 200 -8.69 13.34 -8.22
C LEU A 200 -9.69 12.29 -7.74
N ILE A 201 -10.37 11.66 -8.69
CA ILE A 201 -11.33 10.59 -8.41
C ILE A 201 -10.90 9.30 -9.13
N GLY A 202 -11.16 8.16 -8.53
CA GLY A 202 -10.95 6.87 -9.18
C GLY A 202 -11.78 5.78 -8.54
N GLU A 203 -11.78 4.62 -9.17
CA GLU A 203 -12.56 3.46 -8.77
C GLU A 203 -11.65 2.23 -8.71
N LEU A 204 -11.84 1.41 -7.68
CA LEU A 204 -11.16 0.14 -7.48
C LEU A 204 -12.18 -0.93 -7.12
N ASN A 205 -12.20 -2.02 -7.88
CA ASN A 205 -13.07 -3.16 -7.65
C ASN A 205 -12.23 -4.35 -7.19
N ILE A 206 -12.43 -4.78 -5.95
CA ILE A 206 -11.80 -5.95 -5.34
C ILE A 206 -12.83 -7.08 -5.31
N GLN A 207 -12.54 -8.15 -6.05
CA GLN A 207 -13.42 -9.32 -6.18
C GLN A 207 -13.15 -10.33 -5.09
#